data_AF-A0A0M4TX68-F1
#
_entry.id   AF-A0A0M4TX68-F1
#
_cell.length_a   1.000
_cell.length_b   1.000
_cell.length_c   1.000
_cell.angle_alpha   90.00
_cell.angle_beta   90.00
_cell.angle_gamma   90.00
#
_symmetry.space_group_name_H-M   'P 1'
#
loop_
_entity.id
_entity.type
_entity.pdbx_description
1 polymer ?
#
loop_
_entity_poly.entity_id
_entity_poly.type
_entity_poly.pdbx_seq_one_letter_code
_entity_poly.pdbx_strand_id
1 'polypeptide(L)'
;MGNDTEKLTKLHLQAFGLSNYTIKQLVKGLNTVSVQRGLKEYAAPALVASIEERLANPKIQTENRVKLQRVLTWLSGESNVIPVDFLKGLSPERRIEVLCTRLQELETEEKILTEETSRLLSQARKMVANK
;
A
#
# COMPACT_ATOMS: atom_id res chain seq x y z
N MET A 1 -13.69 -13.83 -2.88
CA MET A 1 -13.91 -13.18 -4.18
C MET A 1 -12.53 -12.94 -4.78
N GLY A 2 -12.31 -13.38 -6.02
CA GLY A 2 -10.97 -13.64 -6.58
C GLY A 2 -10.14 -12.38 -6.82
N ASN A 3 -8.82 -12.53 -6.72
CA ASN A 3 -7.81 -11.53 -7.09
C ASN A 3 -7.84 -11.28 -8.61
N ASP A 4 -8.81 -10.51 -9.10
CA ASP A 4 -8.83 -10.02 -10.49
C ASP A 4 -7.74 -8.95 -10.76
N THR A 5 -6.90 -8.65 -9.75
CA THR A 5 -5.79 -7.70 -9.86
C THR A 5 -4.51 -8.30 -10.46
N GLU A 6 -4.44 -9.59 -10.77
CA GLU A 6 -3.21 -10.18 -11.33
C GLU A 6 -2.87 -9.68 -12.74
N LYS A 7 -3.89 -9.35 -13.55
CA LYS A 7 -3.75 -8.96 -14.96
C LYS A 7 -4.53 -7.70 -15.28
N LEU A 8 -3.87 -6.76 -15.94
CA LEU A 8 -4.41 -5.42 -16.19
C LEU A 8 -4.41 -5.08 -17.67
N THR A 9 -5.49 -4.46 -18.11
CA THR A 9 -5.61 -3.94 -19.47
C THR A 9 -5.48 -2.42 -19.49
N LYS A 10 -5.34 -1.85 -20.70
CA LYS A 10 -5.39 -0.41 -20.90
C LYS A 10 -6.68 0.23 -20.35
N LEU A 11 -7.81 -0.50 -20.35
CA LEU A 11 -9.10 0.01 -19.89
C LEU A 11 -9.10 0.26 -18.38
N HIS A 12 -8.46 -0.63 -17.61
CA HIS A 12 -8.31 -0.43 -16.17
C HIS A 12 -7.56 0.87 -15.88
N LEU A 13 -6.45 1.13 -16.59
CA LEU A 13 -5.67 2.36 -16.44
C LEU A 13 -6.44 3.62 -16.88
N GLN A 14 -7.27 3.52 -17.92
CA GLN A 14 -8.13 4.63 -18.36
C GLN A 14 -9.21 4.98 -17.34
N ALA A 15 -9.73 3.99 -16.59
CA ALA A 15 -10.71 4.25 -15.54
C ALA A 15 -10.17 5.15 -14.42
N PHE A 16 -8.85 5.20 -14.23
CA PHE A 16 -8.17 6.12 -13.30
C PHE A 16 -7.86 7.49 -13.93
N GLY A 17 -8.36 7.78 -15.13
CA GLY A 17 -8.19 9.06 -15.81
C GLY A 17 -6.81 9.28 -16.44
N LEU A 18 -6.03 8.21 -16.63
CA LEU A 18 -4.74 8.27 -17.34
C LEU A 18 -4.97 8.46 -18.85
N SER A 19 -4.21 9.37 -19.46
CA SER A 19 -4.26 9.59 -20.90
C SER A 19 -3.64 8.41 -21.67
N ASN A 20 -4.04 8.23 -22.93
CA ASN A 20 -3.46 7.21 -23.82
C ASN A 20 -1.94 7.35 -23.95
N TYR A 21 -1.43 8.59 -23.96
CA TYR A 21 0.01 8.85 -23.97
C TYR A 21 0.69 8.33 -22.70
N THR A 22 0.13 8.63 -21.53
CA THR A 22 0.68 8.16 -20.25
C THR A 22 0.67 6.64 -20.18
N ILE A 23 -0.43 6.00 -20.58
CA ILE A 23 -0.58 4.54 -20.64
C ILE A 23 0.46 3.93 -21.58
N LYS A 24 0.61 4.47 -22.79
CA LYS A 24 1.60 3.97 -23.77
C LYS A 24 3.02 3.99 -23.20
N GLN A 25 3.36 5.02 -22.44
CA GLN A 25 4.65 5.15 -21.78
C GLN A 25 4.80 4.19 -20.58
N LEU A 26 3.72 3.92 -19.82
CA LEU A 26 3.75 2.93 -18.71
C LEU A 26 3.95 1.51 -19.21
N VAL A 27 3.29 1.14 -20.32
CA VAL A 27 3.41 -0.21 -20.89
C VAL A 27 4.60 -0.35 -21.85
N LYS A 28 5.38 0.71 -22.03
CA LYS A 28 6.52 0.71 -22.94
C LYS A 28 7.59 -0.23 -22.40
N GLY A 29 7.91 -1.28 -23.17
CA GLY A 29 8.89 -2.29 -22.76
C GLY A 29 8.34 -3.37 -21.82
N LEU A 30 7.05 -3.32 -21.44
CA LEU A 30 6.42 -4.40 -20.70
C LEU A 30 6.02 -5.53 -21.64
N ASN A 31 6.30 -6.77 -21.22
CA ASN A 31 5.83 -7.95 -21.91
C ASN A 31 4.32 -8.12 -21.68
N THR A 32 3.61 -8.41 -22.78
CA THR A 32 2.19 -8.76 -22.71
C THR A 32 2.07 -10.20 -22.21
N VAL A 33 1.26 -10.41 -21.17
CA VAL A 33 1.02 -11.74 -20.58
C VAL A 33 0.04 -12.54 -21.43
N SER A 34 -1.03 -11.87 -21.87
CA SER A 34 -2.07 -12.45 -22.71
C SER A 34 -2.81 -11.37 -23.48
N VAL A 35 -3.61 -11.78 -24.47
CA VAL A 35 -4.54 -10.88 -25.16
C VAL A 35 -5.95 -11.42 -24.93
N GLN A 36 -6.77 -10.64 -24.25
CA GLN A 36 -8.17 -10.98 -24.00
C GLN A 36 -9.07 -9.98 -24.73
N ARG A 37 -9.97 -10.48 -25.59
CA ARG A 37 -10.90 -9.64 -26.38
C ARG A 37 -10.22 -8.50 -27.15
N GLY A 38 -9.03 -8.77 -27.69
CA GLY A 38 -8.23 -7.77 -28.44
C GLY A 38 -7.50 -6.74 -27.57
N LEU A 39 -7.55 -6.88 -26.24
CA LEU A 39 -6.82 -6.04 -25.29
C LEU A 39 -5.60 -6.78 -24.75
N LYS A 40 -4.45 -6.10 -24.79
CA LYS A 40 -3.23 -6.59 -24.15
C LYS A 40 -3.38 -6.54 -22.63
N GLU A 41 -3.04 -7.65 -21.99
CA GLU A 41 -2.98 -7.81 -20.55
C GLU A 41 -1.52 -7.76 -20.09
N TYR A 42 -1.28 -7.04 -19.00
CA TYR A 42 0.02 -6.87 -18.38
C TYR A 42 -0.05 -7.37 -16.94
N ALA A 43 1.03 -7.99 -16.47
CA ALA A 43 1.13 -8.43 -15.09
C ALA A 43 1.14 -7.22 -14.14
N ALA A 44 0.40 -7.29 -13.04
CA ALA A 44 0.38 -6.22 -12.04
C ALA A 44 1.76 -5.85 -11.48
N PRO A 45 2.64 -6.81 -11.10
CA PRO A 45 3.97 -6.47 -10.59
C PRO A 45 4.80 -5.64 -11.57
N ALA A 46 4.70 -5.96 -12.87
CA ALA A 46 5.43 -5.24 -13.91
C ALA A 46 4.90 -3.82 -14.12
N LEU A 47 3.58 -3.63 -13.99
CA LEU A 47 2.97 -2.31 -14.03
C LEU A 47 3.29 -1.48 -12.78
N VAL A 48 3.30 -2.08 -11.59
CA VAL A 48 3.71 -1.43 -10.34
C VAL A 48 5.12 -0.85 -10.48
N ALA A 49 6.09 -1.68 -10.90
CA ALA A 49 7.47 -1.23 -11.09
C ALA A 49 7.58 -0.05 -12.07
N SER A 50 6.85 -0.10 -13.19
CA SER A 50 6.82 0.99 -14.18
C SER A 50 6.18 2.28 -13.64
N ILE A 51 5.15 2.16 -12.80
CA ILE A 51 4.52 3.31 -12.14
C ILE A 51 5.48 3.94 -11.12
N GLU A 52 6.17 3.13 -10.31
CA GLU A 52 7.15 3.59 -9.32
C GLU A 52 8.33 4.32 -9.98
N GLU A 53 8.90 3.74 -11.04
CA GLU A 53 9.96 4.37 -11.83
C GLU A 53 9.53 5.76 -12.33
N ARG A 54 8.28 5.86 -12.76
CA ARG A 54 7.74 7.13 -13.27
C ARG A 54 7.44 8.15 -12.18
N LEU A 55 7.00 7.69 -11.01
CA LEU A 55 6.78 8.55 -9.84
C LEU A 55 8.09 9.12 -9.27
N ALA A 56 9.18 8.37 -9.40
CA ALA A 56 10.53 8.81 -9.03
C ALA A 56 11.03 9.99 -9.87
N ASN A 57 10.48 10.21 -11.07
CA ASN A 57 10.83 11.38 -11.88
C ASN A 57 10.24 12.67 -11.27
N PRO A 58 11.07 13.65 -10.85
CA PRO A 58 10.60 14.88 -10.23
C PRO A 58 9.88 15.82 -11.20
N LYS A 59 10.05 15.64 -12.52
CA LYS A 59 9.44 16.50 -13.57
C LYS A 59 8.01 16.12 -13.92
N ILE A 60 7.43 15.12 -13.26
CA ILE A 60 6.05 14.73 -13.53
C ILE A 60 5.09 15.80 -13.03
N GLN A 61 4.05 16.10 -13.83
CA GLN A 61 3.00 17.02 -13.40
C GLN A 61 2.24 16.46 -12.19
N THR A 62 1.91 17.34 -11.24
CA THR A 62 1.23 16.99 -9.98
C THR A 62 -0.06 16.21 -10.22
N GLU A 63 -0.87 16.60 -11.20
CA GLU A 63 -2.12 15.91 -11.52
C GLU A 63 -1.87 14.45 -11.97
N ASN A 64 -0.87 14.22 -12.82
CA ASN A 64 -0.50 12.87 -13.25
C ASN A 64 0.10 12.06 -12.10
N ARG A 65 0.87 12.69 -11.21
CA ARG A 65 1.40 12.04 -10.00
C ARG A 65 0.26 11.52 -9.12
N VAL A 66 -0.77 12.33 -8.87
CA VAL A 66 -1.94 11.92 -8.09
C VAL A 66 -2.66 10.74 -8.74
N LYS A 67 -2.87 10.78 -10.06
CA LYS A 67 -3.54 9.67 -10.79
C LYS A 67 -2.73 8.36 -10.70
N LEU A 68 -1.41 8.43 -10.92
CA LEU A 68 -0.52 7.27 -10.82
C LEU A 68 -0.47 6.70 -9.40
N GLN A 69 -0.45 7.57 -8.39
CA GLN A 69 -0.45 7.14 -6.99
C GLN A 69 -1.75 6.44 -6.60
N ARG A 70 -2.91 6.91 -7.11
CA ARG A 70 -4.19 6.19 -6.95
C ARG A 70 -4.19 4.81 -7.58
N VAL A 71 -3.58 4.66 -8.76
CA VAL A 71 -3.42 3.34 -9.40
C VAL A 71 -2.53 2.44 -8.56
N LEU A 72 -1.41 2.97 -8.04
CA LEU A 72 -0.50 2.22 -7.17
C LEU A 72 -1.20 1.71 -5.91
N THR A 73 -1.92 2.58 -5.21
CA THR A 73 -2.71 2.25 -4.00
C THR A 73 -3.79 1.20 -4.28
N TRP A 74 -4.43 1.26 -5.46
CA TRP A 74 -5.40 0.25 -5.84
C TRP A 74 -4.72 -1.10 -6.13
N LEU A 75 -3.58 -1.10 -6.82
CA LEU A 75 -2.81 -2.32 -7.12
C LEU A 75 -2.19 -2.97 -5.89
N SER A 76 -1.82 -2.19 -4.87
CA SER A 76 -1.32 -2.71 -3.59
C SER A 76 -2.41 -3.28 -2.69
N GLY A 77 -3.69 -3.21 -3.10
CA GLY A 77 -4.82 -3.67 -2.29
C GLY A 77 -5.21 -2.70 -1.17
N GLU A 78 -4.58 -1.52 -1.11
CA GLU A 78 -4.89 -0.45 -0.14
C GLU A 78 -6.13 0.36 -0.53
N SER A 79 -6.95 -0.13 -1.48
CA SER A 79 -8.06 0.57 -2.14
C SER A 79 -9.14 1.16 -1.20
N ASN A 80 -9.11 0.88 0.10
CA ASN A 80 -10.03 1.43 1.11
C ASN A 80 -9.33 2.27 2.19
N VAL A 81 -8.03 2.54 2.10
CA VAL A 81 -7.33 3.38 3.08
C VAL A 81 -7.51 4.84 2.68
N ILE A 82 -8.46 5.53 3.31
CA ILE A 82 -8.53 6.99 3.26
C ILE A 82 -7.45 7.50 4.22
N PRO A 83 -6.41 8.21 3.76
CA PRO A 83 -5.48 8.86 4.66
C PRO A 83 -6.22 9.99 5.39
N VAL A 84 -6.70 9.69 6.60
CA VAL A 84 -7.32 10.66 7.50
C VAL A 84 -6.24 11.15 8.44
N ASP A 85 -5.92 12.44 8.37
CA ASP A 85 -5.13 13.10 9.39
C ASP A 85 -6.03 13.33 10.62
N PHE A 86 -5.97 12.41 11.58
CA PHE A 86 -6.74 12.47 12.82
C PHE A 86 -6.36 13.66 13.72
N LEU A 87 -5.25 14.34 13.42
CA LEU A 87 -4.78 15.52 14.14
C LEU A 87 -5.17 16.82 13.42
N LYS A 88 -5.81 16.72 12.25
CA LYS A 88 -6.26 17.88 11.47
C LYS A 88 -7.34 18.65 12.23
N GLY A 89 -7.16 19.95 12.36
CA GLY A 89 -8.08 20.84 13.08
C GLY A 89 -7.77 21.02 14.58
N LEU A 90 -6.83 20.26 15.13
CA LEU A 90 -6.34 20.47 16.50
C LEU A 90 -5.29 21.58 16.56
N SER A 91 -5.26 22.33 17.66
CA SER A 91 -4.16 23.26 17.99
C SER A 91 -2.87 22.47 18.26
N PRO A 92 -1.68 23.08 18.09
CA PRO A 92 -0.40 22.41 18.31
C PRO A 92 -0.29 21.72 19.68
N GLU A 93 -0.76 22.38 20.73
CA GLU A 93 -0.72 21.88 22.10
C GLU A 93 -1.59 20.63 22.25
N ARG A 94 -2.80 20.67 21.67
CA ARG A 94 -3.73 19.54 21.72
C ARG A 94 -3.22 18.35 20.90
N ARG A 95 -2.49 18.60 19.81
CA ARG A 95 -1.83 17.52 19.04
C ARG A 95 -0.77 16.83 19.88
N ILE A 96 0.09 17.60 20.55
CA ILE A 96 1.15 17.07 21.41
C ILE A 96 0.54 16.23 22.53
N GLU A 97 -0.52 16.72 23.18
CA GLU A 97 -1.20 15.99 24.24
C GLU A 97 -1.76 14.65 23.76
N VAL A 98 -2.48 14.63 22.63
CA VAL A 98 -3.03 13.40 22.03
C VAL A 98 -1.91 12.41 21.68
N LEU A 99 -0.80 12.90 21.12
CA LEU A 99 0.35 12.06 20.79
C LEU A 99 1.02 11.48 22.03
N CYS A 100 1.22 12.28 23.08
CA CYS A 100 1.81 11.81 24.33
C CYS A 100 0.95 10.74 25.01
N THR A 101 -0.37 10.95 25.09
CA THR A 101 -1.30 9.95 25.64
C THR A 101 -1.24 8.65 24.85
N ARG A 102 -1.25 8.74 23.51
CA ARG A 102 -1.21 7.54 22.68
C ARG A 102 0.12 6.79 22.80
N LEU A 103 1.24 7.50 22.95
CA LEU A 103 2.54 6.89 23.23
C LEU A 103 2.53 6.12 24.56
N GLN A 104 1.97 6.69 25.62
CA GLN A 104 1.87 6.01 26.91
C GLN A 104 0.99 4.76 26.85
N GLU A 105 -0.14 4.82 26.15
CA GLU A 105 -1.01 3.65 25.94
C GLU A 105 -0.24 2.52 25.23
N LEU A 106 0.49 2.85 24.16
CA LEU A 106 1.29 1.89 23.40
C LEU A 106 2.43 1.29 24.22
N GLU A 107 3.15 2.09 25.02
CA GLU A 107 4.18 1.58 25.93
C GLU A 107 3.61 0.61 26.96
N THR A 108 2.36 0.84 27.40
CA THR A 108 1.68 -0.03 28.36
C THR A 108 1.26 -1.34 27.71
N GLU A 109 0.67 -1.28 26.51
CA GLU A 109 0.32 -2.44 25.69
C GLU A 109 1.57 -3.29 25.36
N GLU A 110 2.68 -2.66 24.99
CA GLU A 110 3.94 -3.33 24.69
C GLU A 110 4.50 -4.09 25.89
N LYS A 111 4.45 -3.49 27.08
CA LYS A 111 4.86 -4.17 28.32
C LYS A 111 4.02 -5.42 28.60
N ILE A 112 2.70 -5.30 28.49
CA ILE A 112 1.78 -6.43 28.70
C ILE A 112 2.08 -7.55 27.70
N LEU A 113 2.21 -7.23 26.42
CA LEU A 113 2.54 -8.21 25.38
C LEU A 113 3.90 -8.88 25.62
N THR A 114 4.89 -8.12 26.10
CA THR A 114 6.22 -8.66 26.42
C THR A 114 6.17 -9.61 27.61
N GLU A 115 5.39 -9.28 28.64
CA GLU A 115 5.17 -10.16 29.79
C GLU A 115 4.44 -11.45 29.39
N GLU A 116 3.37 -11.35 28.60
CA GLU A 116 2.63 -12.50 28.10
C GLU A 116 3.50 -13.43 27.24
N THR A 117 4.25 -12.86 26.30
CA THR A 117 5.16 -13.63 25.45
C THR A 117 6.27 -14.29 26.27
N SER A 118 6.84 -13.60 27.25
CA SER A 118 7.85 -14.18 28.15
C SER A 118 7.28 -15.35 28.98
N ARG A 119 6.05 -15.22 29.46
CA ARG A 119 5.34 -16.27 30.20
C ARG A 119 5.09 -17.49 29.32
N LEU A 120 4.59 -17.30 28.10
CA LEU A 120 4.37 -18.37 27.13
C LEU A 120 5.68 -19.10 26.78
N LEU A 121 6.77 -18.36 26.54
CA LEU A 121 8.09 -18.95 26.28
C LEU A 121 8.60 -19.75 27.48
N SER A 122 8.40 -19.26 28.70
CA SER A 122 8.80 -19.99 29.92
C SER A 122 8.02 -21.30 30.08
N GLN A 123 6.72 -21.30 29.77
CA GLN A 123 5.86 -22.47 29.84
C GLN A 123 6.24 -23.50 28.77
N ALA A 124 6.48 -23.04 27.52
CA ALA A 124 6.94 -23.90 26.44
C ALA A 124 8.27 -24.58 26.79
N ARG A 125 9.24 -23.84 27.35
CA ARG A 125 10.52 -24.40 27.80
C ARG A 125 10.36 -25.46 28.89
N LYS A 126 9.49 -25.23 29.88
CA LYS A 126 9.19 -26.22 30.93
C LYS A 126 8.56 -27.50 30.36
N MET A 127 7.66 -27.39 29.39
CA MET A 127 7.02 -28.55 28.76
C MET A 127 7.99 -29.37 27.90
N VAL A 128 8.99 -28.72 27.29
CA VAL A 128 10.05 -29.42 26.53
C VAL A 128 11.07 -30.08 27.46
N ALA A 129 11.39 -29.48 28.61
CA ALA A 129 12.37 -30.03 29.56
C ALA A 129 11.83 -31.19 30.42
N ASN A 130 10.51 -31.30 30.59
CA ASN A 130 9.85 -32.40 31.31
C ASN A 130 9.49 -33.61 30.42
N LYS A 131 10.09 -33.70 29.23
CA LYS A 131 9.86 -34.77 28.24
C LYS A 131 11.14 -35.53 27.99
#